data_AF-A0A1E3NNC1-F1
#
_entry.id   AF-A0A1E3NNC1-F1
#
_cell.length_a   1.000
_cell.length_b   1.000
_cell.length_c   1.000
_cell.angle_alpha   90.00
_cell.angle_beta   90.00
_cell.angle_gamma   90.00
#
_symmetry.space_group_name_H-M   'P 1'
#
loop_
_entity.id
_entity.type
_entity.pdbx_description
1 polymer ?
#
loop_
_entity_poly.entity_id
_entity_poly.type
_entity_poly.pdbx_seq_one_letter_code
_entity_poly.pdbx_strand_id
1 'polypeptide(L)'
;MTRLENKEFFKEVANLLTKNGGKSSIYLTQKRLSYTVDAEIEGVAPLSDLSKEVKPVLHEHNPDFKTYSILIRVTDGNKEKSARVKLSTVVEPENLDAFWNEYTNVLKAGFVGLKKKSKSKKKTKKASKK
;
A
#
# COMPACT_ATOMS: atom_id res chain seq x y z
N MET A 1 -2.22 11.89 14.96
CA MET A 1 -2.13 11.46 13.54
C MET A 1 -3.52 11.67 12.99
N THR A 2 -3.68 12.67 12.14
CA THR A 2 -4.99 13.07 11.61
C THR A 2 -5.32 12.21 10.39
N ARG A 3 -6.59 11.84 10.26
CA ARG A 3 -7.13 11.15 9.08
C ARG A 3 -7.70 12.22 8.17
N LEU A 4 -7.21 12.26 6.94
CA LEU A 4 -7.57 13.26 5.94
C LEU A 4 -8.50 12.64 4.89
N GLU A 5 -9.31 13.49 4.27
CA GLU A 5 -10.04 13.11 3.06
C GLU A 5 -9.06 12.85 1.91
N ASN A 6 -9.41 11.98 0.95
CA ASN A 6 -8.52 11.58 -0.14
C ASN A 6 -7.89 12.77 -0.89
N LYS A 7 -8.70 13.80 -1.22
CA LYS A 7 -8.22 14.98 -1.95
C LYS A 7 -7.22 15.82 -1.15
N GLU A 8 -7.48 15.99 0.14
CA GLU A 8 -6.59 16.73 1.04
C GLU A 8 -5.30 15.93 1.28
N PHE A 9 -5.43 14.61 1.46
CA PHE A 9 -4.30 13.70 1.59
C PHE A 9 -3.34 13.81 0.39
N PHE A 10 -3.84 13.84 -0.84
CA PHE A 10 -2.99 13.98 -2.02
C PHE A 10 -2.25 15.32 -2.08
N LYS A 11 -2.89 16.43 -1.69
CA LYS A 11 -2.24 17.75 -1.62
C LYS A 11 -1.10 17.74 -0.62
N GLU A 12 -1.34 17.22 0.58
CA GLU A 12 -0.31 17.13 1.63
C GLU A 12 0.84 16.19 1.25
N VAL A 13 0.54 15.06 0.60
CA VAL A 13 1.57 14.14 0.09
C VAL A 13 2.40 14.78 -1.02
N ALA A 14 1.78 15.51 -1.95
CA ALA A 14 2.49 16.22 -3.01
C ALA A 14 3.41 17.32 -2.44
N ASN A 15 2.92 18.08 -1.46
CA ASN A 15 3.71 19.08 -0.74
C ASN A 15 4.91 18.44 -0.03
N LEU A 16 4.69 17.31 0.65
CA LEU A 16 5.73 16.57 1.35
C LEU A 16 6.83 16.06 0.40
N LEU A 17 6.44 15.47 -0.73
CA LEU A 17 7.36 14.95 -1.75
C LEU A 17 8.18 16.07 -2.38
N THR A 18 7.54 17.20 -2.71
CA THR A 18 8.20 18.37 -3.28
C THR A 18 9.21 18.97 -2.31
N LYS A 19 8.84 19.10 -1.02
CA LYS A 19 9.73 19.57 0.04
C LYS A 19 10.93 18.65 0.25
N ASN A 20 10.73 17.33 0.15
CA ASN A 20 11.80 16.35 0.29
C ASN A 20 12.78 16.40 -0.89
N GLY A 21 12.27 16.53 -2.12
CA GLY A 21 13.11 16.64 -3.33
C GLY A 21 14.07 15.45 -3.52
N GLY A 22 13.71 14.26 -3.01
CA GLY A 22 14.54 13.05 -3.10
C GLY A 22 15.74 13.00 -2.14
N LYS A 23 15.80 13.86 -1.12
CA LYS A 23 16.96 13.94 -0.19
C LYS A 23 16.88 12.93 0.96
N SER A 24 15.69 12.68 1.48
CA SER A 24 15.45 11.74 2.58
C SER A 24 14.39 10.68 2.22
N SER A 25 14.29 9.66 3.07
CA SER A 25 13.30 8.60 2.91
C SER A 25 11.91 9.09 3.32
N ILE A 26 10.91 8.74 2.50
CA ILE A 26 9.50 8.85 2.86
C ILE A 26 8.94 7.43 2.95
N TYR A 27 8.27 7.12 4.06
CA TYR A 27 7.73 5.81 4.33
C TYR A 27 6.24 5.79 4.00
N LEU A 28 5.83 4.88 3.12
CA LEU A 28 4.43 4.57 2.85
C LEU A 28 4.08 3.19 3.35
N THR A 29 2.93 3.07 3.98
CA THR A 29 2.37 1.78 4.39
C THR A 29 0.92 1.69 3.94
N GLN A 30 0.57 0.55 3.36
CA GLN A 30 -0.79 0.21 2.96
C GLN A 30 -1.20 -1.05 3.74
N LYS A 31 -2.31 -0.97 4.48
CA LYS A 31 -2.84 -2.11 5.25
C LYS A 31 -4.34 -2.21 5.05
N ARG A 32 -4.85 -3.45 4.99
CA ARG A 32 -6.29 -3.72 5.08
C ARG A 32 -6.81 -3.18 6.42
N LEU A 33 -7.88 -2.40 6.38
CA LEU A 33 -8.56 -1.93 7.58
C LEU A 33 -9.58 -2.99 8.01
N SER A 34 -9.10 -4.05 8.66
CA SER A 34 -9.95 -5.05 9.33
C SER A 34 -9.81 -4.86 10.83
N TYR A 35 -10.69 -4.07 11.44
CA TYR A 35 -10.65 -3.78 12.89
C TYR A 35 -11.68 -4.59 13.68
N THR A 36 -12.62 -5.25 13.03
CA THR A 36 -13.56 -6.18 13.68
C THR A 36 -12.93 -7.56 13.79
N VAL A 37 -11.83 -7.65 14.54
CA VAL A 37 -11.28 -8.96 14.93
C VAL A 37 -12.28 -9.69 15.82
N ASP A 38 -13.06 -8.95 16.63
CA ASP A 38 -14.08 -9.53 17.51
C ASP A 38 -15.18 -10.28 16.74
N ALA A 39 -15.57 -9.81 15.56
CA ALA A 39 -16.55 -10.49 14.70
C ALA A 39 -15.94 -11.66 13.89
N GLU A 40 -14.62 -11.68 13.69
CA GLU A 40 -13.92 -12.78 13.01
C GLU A 40 -13.47 -13.88 13.99
N ILE A 41 -13.33 -13.58 15.29
CA ILE A 41 -13.02 -14.56 16.35
C ILE A 41 -14.24 -15.44 16.69
N GLU A 42 -15.47 -14.98 16.48
CA GLU A 42 -16.68 -15.80 16.72
C GLU A 42 -16.76 -17.06 15.83
N GLY A 43 -15.87 -17.20 14.82
CA GLY A 43 -15.77 -18.37 13.96
C GLY A 43 -14.73 -19.43 14.37
N VAL A 44 -13.90 -19.19 15.39
CA VAL A 44 -12.90 -20.17 15.83
C VAL A 44 -13.29 -20.72 17.19
N ALA A 45 -14.16 -21.74 17.19
CA ALA A 45 -14.22 -22.65 18.32
C ALA A 45 -12.78 -23.11 18.63
N PRO A 46 -12.30 -22.99 19.87
CA PRO A 46 -10.97 -23.47 20.21
C PRO A 46 -10.93 -24.97 19.89
N LEU A 47 -9.90 -25.42 19.18
CA LEU A 47 -9.59 -26.82 18.86
C LEU A 47 -9.22 -27.63 20.13
N SER A 48 -10.00 -27.51 21.20
CA SER A 48 -9.78 -28.16 22.48
C SER A 48 -10.66 -29.40 22.70
N ASP A 49 -11.47 -29.81 21.73
CA ASP A 49 -12.41 -30.92 21.85
C ASP A 49 -12.50 -31.76 20.56
N LEU A 50 -11.44 -32.52 20.24
CA LEU A 50 -11.47 -33.51 19.15
C LEU A 50 -11.12 -34.89 19.72
N SER A 51 -12.06 -35.84 19.59
CA SER A 51 -11.85 -37.26 19.90
C SER A 51 -10.99 -37.92 18.81
N LYS A 52 -10.28 -39.02 19.13
CA LYS A 52 -9.28 -39.65 18.25
C LYS A 52 -9.81 -40.27 16.93
N GLU A 53 -11.10 -40.15 16.62
CA GLU A 53 -11.74 -40.70 15.41
C GLU A 53 -12.08 -39.63 14.35
N VAL A 54 -11.27 -38.58 14.25
CA VAL A 54 -11.50 -37.50 13.29
C VAL A 54 -11.22 -37.96 11.86
N LYS A 55 -12.28 -38.19 11.07
CA LYS A 55 -12.16 -38.19 9.60
C LYS A 55 -11.90 -36.75 9.15
N PRO A 56 -10.92 -36.48 8.27
CA PRO A 56 -10.63 -35.14 7.83
C PRO A 56 -11.88 -34.58 7.14
N VAL A 57 -12.50 -33.59 7.77
CA VAL A 57 -13.54 -32.80 7.14
C VAL A 57 -12.83 -32.05 6.01
N LEU A 58 -13.08 -32.48 4.78
CA LEU A 58 -12.76 -31.68 3.60
C LEU A 58 -13.52 -30.37 3.82
N HIS A 59 -12.81 -29.30 4.15
CA HIS A 59 -13.45 -28.01 4.31
C HIS A 59 -13.96 -27.63 2.93
N GLU A 60 -15.28 -27.61 2.77
CA GLU A 60 -15.90 -27.00 1.59
C GLU A 60 -15.40 -25.56 1.56
N HIS A 61 -14.63 -25.23 0.51
CA HIS A 61 -14.12 -23.88 0.34
C HIS A 61 -15.32 -22.96 0.13
N ASN A 62 -15.74 -22.27 1.19
CA ASN A 62 -16.75 -21.24 1.09
C ASN A 62 -16.02 -19.90 0.86
N PRO A 63 -15.97 -19.37 -0.38
CA PRO A 63 -15.26 -18.13 -0.65
C PRO A 63 -15.91 -16.97 0.10
N ASP A 64 -15.15 -16.31 0.97
CA ASP A 64 -15.56 -15.06 1.60
C ASP A 64 -15.41 -13.92 0.58
N PHE A 65 -16.53 -13.27 0.22
CA PHE A 65 -16.57 -12.15 -0.72
C PHE A 65 -16.57 -10.78 -0.02
N LYS A 66 -16.22 -10.72 1.28
CA LYS A 66 -16.14 -9.45 2.01
C LYS A 66 -15.13 -8.50 1.39
N THR A 67 -15.57 -7.27 1.19
CA THR A 67 -14.72 -6.16 0.77
C THR A 67 -14.28 -5.35 1.99
N TYR A 68 -13.03 -4.93 2.00
CA TYR A 68 -12.45 -4.20 3.12
C TYR A 68 -11.81 -2.91 2.62
N SER A 69 -12.05 -1.82 3.35
CA SER A 69 -11.37 -0.55 3.10
C SER A 69 -9.87 -0.68 3.38
N ILE A 70 -9.09 0.18 2.75
CA ILE A 70 -7.62 0.17 2.85
C ILE A 70 -7.17 1.41 3.59
N LEU A 71 -6.31 1.24 4.60
CA LEU A 71 -5.65 2.31 5.32
C LEU A 71 -4.27 2.58 4.73
N ILE A 72 -4.07 3.80 4.27
CA ILE A 72 -2.79 4.28 3.71
C ILE A 72 -2.21 5.31 4.66
N ARG A 73 -0.91 5.18 4.97
CA ARG A 73 -0.18 6.12 5.82
C ARG A 73 1.12 6.53 5.17
N VAL A 74 1.49 7.80 5.37
CA VAL A 74 2.71 8.42 4.86
C VAL A 74 3.44 9.12 6.00
N THR A 75 4.76 8.97 6.08
CA THR A 75 5.59 9.73 7.04
C THR A 75 6.98 10.04 6.50
N ASP A 76 7.54 11.17 6.89
CA ASP A 76 8.92 11.60 6.58
C ASP A 76 9.98 10.89 7.44
N GLY A 77 9.57 10.11 8.45
CA GLY A 77 10.50 9.37 9.31
C GLY A 77 11.39 10.27 10.18
N ASN A 78 11.03 11.55 10.37
CA ASN A 78 11.82 12.48 11.20
C ASN A 78 12.02 11.90 12.62
N LYS A 79 13.25 11.97 13.14
CA LYS A 79 13.59 11.46 14.48
C LYS A 79 12.80 12.20 15.57
N GLU A 80 12.62 13.50 15.40
CA GLU A 80 11.87 14.34 16.33
C GLU A 80 10.36 14.16 16.11
N LYS A 81 9.63 13.79 17.17
CA LYS A 81 8.20 13.43 17.07
C LYS A 81 7.29 14.64 16.81
N SER A 82 7.65 15.81 17.33
CA SER A 82 6.94 17.09 17.17
C SER A 82 6.96 17.57 15.71
N ALA A 83 8.11 17.43 15.05
CA ALA A 83 8.33 17.85 13.66
C ALA A 83 8.00 16.76 12.63
N ARG A 84 7.65 15.53 13.06
CA ARG A 84 7.37 14.41 12.17
C ARG A 84 6.02 14.56 11.49
N VAL A 85 6.04 14.63 10.16
CA VAL A 85 4.82 14.61 9.36
C VAL A 85 4.26 13.19 9.33
N LYS A 86 2.96 13.06 9.68
CA LYS A 86 2.22 11.81 9.72
C LYS A 86 0.84 12.00 9.09
N LEU A 87 0.68 11.52 7.86
CA LEU A 87 -0.56 11.60 7.10
C LEU A 87 -1.21 10.23 7.04
N SER A 88 -2.54 10.20 7.05
CA SER A 88 -3.29 8.96 6.83
C SER A 88 -4.61 9.22 6.13
N THR A 89 -5.03 8.27 5.31
CA THR A 89 -6.36 8.28 4.69
C THR A 89 -6.88 6.85 4.57
N VAL A 90 -8.18 6.70 4.42
CA VAL A 90 -8.83 5.40 4.20
C VAL A 90 -9.60 5.45 2.92
N VAL A 91 -9.43 4.39 2.15
CA VAL A 91 -9.96 4.24 0.81
C VAL A 91 -10.98 3.13 0.85
N GLU A 92 -12.23 3.48 0.52
CA GLU A 92 -13.29 2.49 0.35
C GLU A 92 -13.07 1.66 -0.92
N PRO A 93 -13.50 0.38 -0.94
CA PRO A 93 -13.32 -0.50 -2.08
C PRO A 93 -13.86 0.09 -3.40
N GLU A 94 -14.99 0.78 -3.34
CA GLU A 94 -15.69 1.40 -4.48
C GLU A 94 -14.85 2.51 -5.14
N ASN A 95 -14.07 3.23 -4.34
CA ASN A 95 -13.29 4.39 -4.78
C ASN A 95 -11.82 4.04 -5.05
N LEU A 96 -11.44 2.76 -4.97
CA LEU A 96 -10.06 2.32 -5.04
C LEU A 96 -9.40 2.65 -6.37
N ASP A 97 -10.11 2.47 -7.49
CA ASP A 97 -9.55 2.71 -8.82
C ASP A 97 -9.28 4.19 -9.09
N ALA A 98 -10.27 5.05 -8.78
CA ALA A 98 -10.11 6.50 -8.85
C ALA A 98 -8.97 6.99 -7.95
N PHE A 99 -8.92 6.49 -6.71
CA PHE A 99 -7.84 6.79 -5.78
C PHE A 99 -6.47 6.37 -6.34
N TRP A 100 -6.36 5.17 -6.92
CA TRP A 100 -5.10 4.63 -7.42
C TRP A 100 -4.54 5.46 -8.59
N ASN A 101 -5.40 5.94 -9.47
CA ASN A 101 -5.00 6.80 -10.58
C ASN A 101 -4.39 8.12 -10.08
N GLU A 102 -5.04 8.82 -9.16
CA GLU A 102 -4.51 10.06 -8.56
C GLU A 102 -3.24 9.80 -7.74
N TYR A 103 -3.28 8.78 -6.89
CA TYR A 103 -2.18 8.38 -6.02
C TYR A 103 -0.90 8.08 -6.81
N THR A 104 -0.98 7.25 -7.86
CA THR A 104 0.20 6.91 -8.67
C THR A 104 0.74 8.12 -9.44
N ASN A 105 -0.13 9.03 -9.88
CA ASN A 105 0.29 10.26 -10.53
C ASN A 105 1.07 11.18 -9.57
N VAL A 106 0.58 11.36 -8.33
CA VAL A 106 1.27 12.12 -7.28
C VAL A 106 2.64 11.51 -6.97
N LEU A 107 2.71 10.17 -6.80
CA LEU A 107 3.97 9.50 -6.50
C LEU A 107 4.98 9.59 -7.66
N LYS A 108 4.54 9.37 -8.90
CA LYS A 108 5.40 9.48 -10.08
C LYS A 108 5.99 10.88 -10.23
N ALA A 109 5.18 11.92 -9.98
CA ALA A 109 5.63 13.31 -10.01
C ALA A 109 6.61 13.64 -8.88
N GLY A 110 6.38 13.09 -7.68
CA GLY A 110 7.19 13.37 -6.49
C GLY A 110 8.50 12.56 -6.38
N PHE A 111 8.59 11.38 -7.01
CA PHE A 111 9.78 10.52 -6.97
C PHE A 111 10.85 10.95 -7.99
N VAL A 112 11.45 12.10 -7.71
CA VAL A 112 12.57 12.67 -8.47
C VAL A 112 13.91 12.06 -8.07
N GLY A 113 14.94 12.24 -8.90
CA GLY A 113 16.32 11.86 -8.57
C GLY A 113 16.70 10.39 -8.84
N LEU A 114 15.78 9.58 -9.37
CA LEU A 114 16.08 8.21 -9.76
C LEU A 114 16.91 8.15 -11.06
N LYS A 115 17.96 7.30 -11.06
CA LYS A 115 18.75 7.04 -12.26
C LYS A 115 17.88 6.38 -13.34
N LYS A 116 17.86 6.97 -14.53
CA LYS A 116 17.17 6.36 -15.68
C LYS A 116 17.77 4.98 -15.99
N LYS A 117 16.91 4.01 -16.25
CA LYS A 117 17.31 2.67 -16.68
C LYS A 117 18.22 2.80 -17.91
N SER A 118 19.43 2.26 -17.85
CA SER A 118 20.33 2.22 -18.99
C SER A 118 19.71 1.33 -20.07
N LYS A 119 19.34 1.93 -21.21
CA LYS A 119 19.03 1.15 -22.40
C LYS A 119 20.37 0.65 -22.95
N SER A 120 20.69 -0.61 -22.67
CA SER A 120 21.78 -1.30 -23.37
C SER A 120 21.60 -1.06 -24.86
N LYS A 121 22.54 -0.34 -25.50
CA LYS A 121 22.56 -0.20 -26.95
C LYS A 121 22.73 -1.62 -27.50
N LYS A 122 21.64 -2.22 -27.99
CA LYS A 122 21.71 -3.44 -28.80
C LYS A 122 22.64 -3.05 -29.95
N LYS A 123 23.88 -3.58 -29.94
CA LYS A 123 24.88 -3.32 -30.98
C LYS A 123 24.22 -3.72 -32.30
N THR A 124 23.76 -2.76 -33.07
CA THR A 124 23.50 -2.94 -34.49
C THR A 124 24.87 -3.28 -35.07
N LYS A 125 25.13 -4.57 -35.24
CA LYS A 125 26.27 -5.04 -36.03
C LYS A 125 26.04 -4.44 -37.42
N LYS A 126 26.73 -3.32 -37.71
CA LYS A 126 26.93 -2.88 -39.08
C LYS A 126 27.63 -4.06 -39.76
N ALA A 127 26.89 -4.81 -40.56
CA ALA A 127 27.48 -5.78 -41.46
C ALA A 127 28.39 -4.99 -42.39
N SER A 128 29.70 -5.05 -42.17
CA SER A 128 30.67 -4.66 -43.17
C SER A 128 30.55 -5.68 -44.30
N LYS A 129 29.82 -5.35 -45.36
CA LYS A 129 29.94 -6.05 -46.64
C LYS A 129 31.27 -5.62 -47.25
N LYS A 130 32.19 -6.57 -47.34
CA LYS A 130 33.37 -6.55 -48.19
C LYS A 130 33.00 -7.26 -49.49
#